data_AF-A0A8J3C1B9-F1
#
_entry.id   AF-A0A8J3C1B9-F1
#
_cell.length_a   1.000
_cell.length_b   1.000
_cell.length_c   1.000
_cell.angle_alpha   90.00
_cell.angle_beta   90.00
_cell.angle_gamma   90.00
#
_symmetry.space_group_name_H-M   'P 1'
#
loop_
_entity.id
_entity.type
_entity.pdbx_description
1 polymer ?
#
loop_
_entity_poly.entity_id
_entity_poly.type
_entity_poly.pdbx_seq_one_letter_code
_entity_poly.pdbx_strand_id
1 'polypeptide(L)'
;MMLNDLMAYELDRPERLGSEQWDAIQEHRATLVNAVEVEDRSAIVGSAKDLIECVARCVLVATKSSIGNRAKFRPVIREAQKSLGRSAGDDISGSIEVRKIAQSVEDIANGVNELRNRVGTGHGRAKPTNVDDEMATVAVDAAMLWCRWALRRLGHILADYPAELLNAIETPVQQMKLQRLFNEVHLLNQPEDIQHRIGVAFGRRAAGGFGNAKIVGIDPVRKSDSISEFSAQYRLGVVEGLIFDASGSICLSKYFVEDVVEIVKPVPNGLLKASVDRLEATARFATWAAGRGSNTVDPAEVVASLRHVSGRLDPKLRAEIERLIDSVSHLEQV
;
A
#
# COMPACT_ATOMS: atom_id res chain seq x y z
N MET A 1 32.15 -4.92 -0.40
CA MET A 1 30.72 -4.54 -0.32
C MET A 1 30.40 -4.06 1.08
N MET A 2 29.86 -2.85 1.25
CA MET A 2 29.44 -2.34 2.57
C MET A 2 28.03 -2.85 2.92
N LEU A 3 27.66 -2.93 4.20
CA LEU A 3 26.31 -3.35 4.66
C LEU A 3 25.15 -2.62 3.94
N ASN A 4 25.35 -1.36 3.50
CA ASN A 4 24.37 -0.60 2.73
C ASN A 4 24.09 -1.14 1.31
N ASP A 5 25.02 -1.87 0.69
CA ASP A 5 24.82 -2.47 -0.65
C ASP A 5 23.88 -3.69 -0.58
N LEU A 6 23.93 -4.46 0.50
CA LEU A 6 23.09 -5.66 0.67
C LEU A 6 21.60 -5.31 0.81
N MET A 7 21.29 -4.19 1.45
CA MET A 7 19.93 -3.66 1.57
C MET A 7 19.30 -3.37 0.20
N ALA A 8 20.11 -3.06 -0.82
CA ALA A 8 19.62 -2.80 -2.18
C ALA A 8 18.95 -4.05 -2.80
N TYR A 9 19.31 -5.25 -2.34
CA TYR A 9 18.82 -6.52 -2.84
C TYR A 9 17.78 -7.19 -1.93
N GLU A 10 17.29 -6.51 -0.89
CA GLU A 10 16.28 -7.08 0.01
C GLU A 10 14.90 -7.17 -0.67
N LEU A 11 14.24 -8.30 -0.42
CA LEU A 11 12.88 -8.63 -0.80
C LEU A 11 12.14 -9.12 0.44
N ASP A 12 10.91 -8.65 0.62
CA ASP A 12 10.04 -9.07 1.71
C ASP A 12 9.19 -10.27 1.30
N ARG A 13 9.08 -11.25 2.21
CA ARG A 13 8.21 -12.41 2.00
C ARG A 13 6.75 -12.01 2.24
N PRO A 14 5.84 -12.24 1.29
CA PRO A 14 4.41 -12.13 1.57
C PRO A 14 3.99 -13.15 2.63
N GLU A 15 3.24 -12.74 3.65
CA GLU A 15 2.92 -13.54 4.85
C GLU A 15 2.33 -14.94 4.54
N ARG A 16 1.55 -15.05 3.47
CA ARG A 16 0.88 -16.29 3.03
C ARG A 16 1.52 -16.96 1.81
N LEU A 17 2.70 -16.51 1.37
CA LEU A 17 3.43 -17.19 0.31
C LEU A 17 4.06 -18.47 0.86
N GLY A 18 3.91 -19.59 0.14
CA GLY A 18 4.49 -20.88 0.55
C GLY A 18 6.02 -20.86 0.64
N SER A 19 6.58 -21.73 1.48
CA SER A 19 8.03 -21.79 1.73
C SER A 19 8.82 -22.17 0.48
N GLU A 20 8.37 -23.16 -0.29
CA GLU A 20 9.06 -23.58 -1.52
C GLU A 20 9.15 -22.45 -2.56
N GLN A 21 8.08 -21.68 -2.75
CA GLN A 21 8.10 -20.51 -3.64
C GLN A 21 9.06 -19.44 -3.12
N TRP A 22 9.10 -19.24 -1.80
CA TRP A 22 10.01 -18.28 -1.19
C TRP A 22 11.47 -18.70 -1.33
N ASP A 23 11.77 -19.97 -1.10
CA ASP A 23 13.12 -20.52 -1.21
C ASP A 23 13.65 -20.39 -2.65
N ALA A 24 12.80 -20.65 -3.66
CA ALA A 24 13.15 -20.44 -5.06
C ALA A 24 13.49 -18.96 -5.37
N ILE A 25 12.70 -18.02 -4.83
CA ILE A 25 12.99 -16.58 -4.98
C ILE A 25 14.33 -16.22 -4.33
N GLN A 26 14.60 -16.76 -3.13
CA GLN A 26 15.85 -16.52 -2.41
C GLN A 26 17.07 -17.11 -3.14
N GLU A 27 16.94 -18.27 -3.77
CA GLU A 27 18.00 -18.87 -4.58
C GLU A 27 18.37 -18.01 -5.78
N HIS A 28 17.37 -17.53 -6.53
CA HIS A 28 17.61 -16.63 -7.66
C HIS A 28 18.14 -15.25 -7.23
N ARG A 29 17.68 -14.73 -6.08
CA ARG A 29 18.22 -13.51 -5.47
C ARG A 29 19.69 -13.68 -5.09
N ALA A 30 20.03 -14.78 -4.43
CA ALA A 30 21.42 -15.09 -4.07
C ALA A 30 22.31 -15.22 -5.33
N THR A 31 21.79 -15.83 -6.40
CA THR A 31 22.50 -15.91 -7.69
C THR A 31 22.79 -14.52 -8.28
N LEU A 32 21.83 -13.59 -8.21
CA LEU A 32 22.03 -12.20 -8.63
C LEU A 32 23.07 -11.49 -7.77
N VAL A 33 22.98 -11.60 -6.44
CA VAL A 33 23.92 -10.99 -5.50
C VAL A 33 25.35 -11.52 -5.75
N ASN A 34 25.50 -12.83 -5.89
CA ASN A 34 26.81 -13.43 -6.19
C ASN A 34 27.40 -12.90 -7.50
N ALA A 35 26.57 -12.71 -8.54
CA ALA A 35 27.03 -12.14 -9.82
C ALA A 35 27.51 -10.69 -9.68
N VAL A 36 26.85 -9.90 -8.83
CA VAL A 36 27.27 -8.54 -8.48
C VAL A 36 28.59 -8.56 -7.71
N GLU A 37 28.71 -9.43 -6.70
CA GLU A 37 29.90 -9.51 -5.85
C GLU A 37 31.17 -9.86 -6.62
N VAL A 38 31.06 -10.68 -7.67
CA VAL A 38 32.19 -11.05 -8.54
C VAL A 38 32.32 -10.15 -9.77
N GLU A 39 31.51 -9.09 -9.86
CA GLU A 39 31.49 -8.12 -10.96
C GLU A 39 31.29 -8.74 -12.37
N ASP A 40 30.60 -9.88 -12.45
CA ASP A 40 30.26 -10.51 -13.73
C ASP A 40 29.02 -9.87 -14.33
N ARG A 41 29.24 -8.79 -15.08
CA ARG A 41 28.19 -7.99 -15.77
C ARG A 41 27.25 -8.83 -16.62
N SER A 42 27.76 -9.86 -17.29
CA SER A 42 26.93 -10.70 -18.16
C SER A 42 26.06 -11.65 -17.33
N ALA A 43 26.59 -12.18 -16.22
CA ALA A 43 25.82 -12.95 -15.25
C ALA A 43 24.80 -12.08 -14.52
N ILE A 44 25.10 -10.82 -14.19
CA ILE A 44 24.17 -9.88 -13.55
C ILE A 44 22.90 -9.73 -14.40
N VAL A 45 23.04 -9.42 -15.70
CA VAL A 45 21.90 -9.27 -16.62
C VAL A 45 21.12 -10.59 -16.76
N GLY A 46 21.81 -11.73 -16.74
CA GLY A 46 21.19 -13.06 -16.78
C GLY A 46 20.36 -13.35 -15.53
N SER A 47 20.97 -13.24 -14.35
CA SER A 47 20.34 -13.51 -13.05
C SER A 47 19.22 -12.52 -12.74
N ALA A 48 19.32 -11.27 -13.20
CA ALA A 48 18.24 -10.27 -13.09
C ALA A 48 16.98 -10.75 -13.82
N LYS A 49 17.12 -11.22 -15.07
CA LYS A 49 16.01 -11.82 -15.83
C LYS A 49 15.46 -13.05 -15.10
N ASP A 50 16.32 -13.94 -14.62
CA ASP A 50 15.88 -15.20 -14.04
C ASP A 50 15.15 -14.99 -12.71
N LEU A 51 15.56 -14.00 -11.89
CA LEU A 51 14.83 -13.56 -10.71
C LEU A 51 13.45 -13.00 -11.06
N ILE A 52 13.36 -12.12 -12.07
CA ILE A 52 12.07 -11.59 -12.57
C ILE A 52 11.13 -12.73 -12.98
N GLU A 53 11.65 -13.69 -13.75
CA GLU A 53 10.88 -14.84 -14.25
C GLU A 53 10.44 -15.77 -13.11
N CYS A 54 11.31 -16.00 -12.12
CA CYS A 54 11.01 -16.79 -10.93
C CYS A 54 9.84 -16.15 -10.15
N VAL A 55 9.93 -14.87 -9.81
CA VAL A 55 8.85 -14.17 -9.09
C VAL A 55 7.53 -14.22 -9.87
N ALA A 56 7.57 -14.01 -11.18
CA ALA A 56 6.37 -14.11 -12.03
C ALA A 56 5.75 -15.52 -12.00
N ARG A 57 6.56 -16.59 -11.98
CA ARG A 57 6.06 -17.97 -11.86
C ARG A 57 5.49 -18.23 -10.47
N CYS A 58 6.14 -17.75 -9.40
CA CYS A 58 5.63 -17.84 -8.03
C CYS A 58 4.27 -17.15 -7.90
N VAL A 59 4.10 -15.97 -8.51
CA VAL A 59 2.81 -15.26 -8.61
C VAL A 59 1.77 -16.17 -9.24
N LEU A 60 2.02 -16.72 -10.43
CA LEU A 60 1.04 -17.55 -11.14
C LEU A 60 0.62 -18.78 -10.35
N VAL A 61 1.57 -19.45 -9.69
CA VAL A 61 1.29 -20.59 -8.80
C VAL A 61 0.42 -20.14 -7.63
N ALA A 62 0.81 -19.07 -6.95
CA ALA A 62 0.13 -18.55 -5.78
C ALA A 62 -1.30 -18.04 -6.09
N THR A 63 -1.51 -17.46 -7.27
CA THR A 63 -2.82 -17.02 -7.76
C THR A 63 -3.60 -18.09 -8.53
N LYS A 64 -3.14 -19.35 -8.49
CA LYS A 64 -3.74 -20.51 -9.20
C LYS A 64 -4.03 -20.24 -10.69
N SER A 65 -3.19 -19.40 -11.30
CA SER A 65 -3.31 -19.02 -12.70
C SER A 65 -2.53 -19.99 -13.57
N SER A 66 -3.14 -20.46 -14.66
CA SER A 66 -2.51 -21.44 -15.54
C SER A 66 -1.74 -20.76 -16.66
N ILE A 67 -0.49 -21.16 -16.83
CA ILE A 67 0.30 -20.88 -18.03
C ILE A 67 1.03 -22.16 -18.43
N GLY A 68 1.21 -22.39 -19.74
CA GLY A 68 1.96 -23.56 -20.19
C GLY A 68 3.41 -23.53 -19.70
N ASN A 69 3.94 -24.66 -19.25
CA ASN A 69 5.31 -24.76 -18.72
C ASN A 69 6.39 -24.27 -19.70
N ARG A 70 6.11 -24.31 -21.01
CA ARG A 70 7.00 -23.83 -22.09
C ARG A 70 6.73 -22.38 -22.51
N ALA A 71 5.91 -21.65 -21.77
CA ALA A 71 5.65 -20.25 -22.05
C ALA A 71 6.96 -19.46 -21.98
N LYS A 72 7.15 -18.61 -23.00
CA LYS A 72 8.30 -17.71 -23.07
C LYS A 72 8.15 -16.60 -22.02
N PHE A 73 9.26 -15.93 -21.72
CA PHE A 73 9.34 -14.86 -20.73
C PHE A 73 8.20 -13.84 -20.82
N ARG A 74 8.02 -13.18 -21.98
CA ARG A 74 6.97 -12.13 -22.12
C ARG A 74 5.56 -12.64 -21.78
N PRO A 75 5.08 -13.78 -22.31
CA PRO A 75 3.82 -14.38 -21.85
C PRO A 75 3.72 -14.63 -20.34
N VAL A 76 4.80 -15.11 -19.69
CA VAL A 76 4.84 -15.36 -18.23
C VAL A 76 4.66 -14.05 -17.47
N ILE A 77 5.43 -13.01 -17.83
CA ILE A 77 5.35 -11.69 -17.19
C ILE A 77 3.96 -11.09 -17.37
N ARG A 78 3.42 -11.12 -18.59
CA ARG A 78 2.10 -10.57 -18.90
C ARG A 78 0.98 -11.27 -18.13
N GLU A 79 1.03 -12.60 -17.99
CA GLU A 79 0.00 -13.32 -17.25
C GLU A 79 0.14 -13.08 -15.73
N ALA A 80 1.38 -13.03 -15.21
CA ALA A 80 1.61 -12.67 -13.81
C ALA A 80 1.09 -11.26 -13.50
N GLN A 81 1.38 -10.27 -14.37
CA GLN A 81 0.85 -8.91 -14.30
C GLN A 81 -0.68 -8.90 -14.22
N LYS A 82 -1.35 -9.66 -15.10
CA LYS A 82 -2.81 -9.77 -15.08
C LYS A 82 -3.32 -10.39 -13.79
N SER A 83 -2.70 -11.46 -13.31
CA SER A 83 -3.10 -12.10 -12.04
C SER A 83 -2.93 -11.15 -10.86
N LEU A 84 -1.90 -10.32 -10.89
CA LEU A 84 -1.66 -9.24 -9.92
C LEU A 84 -2.65 -8.08 -10.03
N GLY A 85 -3.18 -7.83 -11.23
CA GLY A 85 -4.22 -6.83 -11.51
C GLY A 85 -5.66 -7.33 -11.34
N ARG A 86 -5.88 -8.63 -11.09
CA ARG A 86 -7.20 -9.28 -11.04
C ARG A 86 -7.87 -9.33 -9.66
N SER A 87 -7.31 -8.69 -8.63
CA SER A 87 -8.07 -8.49 -7.37
C SER A 87 -9.32 -7.68 -7.67
N ALA A 88 -10.48 -8.24 -7.37
CA ALA A 88 -11.73 -7.50 -7.37
C ALA A 88 -11.56 -6.23 -6.51
N GLY A 89 -12.17 -5.12 -6.93
CA GLY A 89 -12.17 -3.86 -6.19
C GLY A 89 -10.86 -3.09 -6.15
N ASP A 90 -10.72 -2.14 -7.07
CA ASP A 90 -9.98 -0.88 -6.92
C ASP A 90 -8.68 -0.89 -6.15
N ASP A 91 -7.87 -1.88 -6.47
CA ASP A 91 -6.54 -2.02 -5.88
C ASP A 91 -5.39 -1.75 -6.87
N ILE A 92 -5.78 -1.25 -8.06
CA ILE A 92 -5.08 -0.24 -8.87
C ILE A 92 -6.11 0.75 -9.49
N SER A 93 -7.43 0.54 -9.32
CA SER A 93 -8.43 1.15 -10.22
C SER A 93 -8.98 2.54 -9.91
N GLY A 94 -8.54 3.26 -8.86
CA GLY A 94 -8.94 4.66 -8.68
C GLY A 94 -8.15 5.68 -9.54
N SER A 95 -6.83 5.47 -9.72
CA SER A 95 -5.94 6.41 -10.41
C SER A 95 -5.40 5.84 -11.73
N ILE A 96 -5.53 6.62 -12.80
CA ILE A 96 -5.01 6.28 -14.13
C ILE A 96 -3.48 6.26 -14.12
N GLU A 97 -2.87 7.13 -13.31
CA GLU A 97 -1.44 7.31 -13.16
C GLU A 97 -0.80 6.07 -12.53
N VAL A 98 -1.39 5.53 -11.46
CA VAL A 98 -0.88 4.31 -10.81
C VAL A 98 -0.98 3.10 -11.75
N ARG A 99 -2.06 3.00 -12.54
CA ARG A 99 -2.19 1.95 -13.57
C ARG A 99 -1.12 2.07 -14.65
N LYS A 100 -0.83 3.29 -15.11
CA LYS A 100 0.27 3.54 -16.07
C LYS A 100 1.61 3.12 -15.50
N ILE A 101 1.90 3.46 -14.24
CA ILE A 101 3.14 3.06 -13.57
C ILE A 101 3.24 1.53 -13.48
N ALA A 102 2.18 0.85 -13.06
CA ALA A 102 2.16 -0.61 -13.02
C ALA A 102 2.42 -1.23 -14.41
N GLN A 103 1.84 -0.66 -15.47
CA GLN A 103 2.13 -1.09 -16.84
C GLN A 103 3.59 -0.85 -17.22
N SER A 104 4.17 0.31 -16.85
CA SER A 104 5.58 0.60 -17.09
C SER A 104 6.52 -0.36 -16.35
N VAL A 105 6.12 -0.89 -15.18
CA VAL A 105 6.88 -1.93 -14.47
C VAL A 105 6.93 -3.25 -15.28
N GLU A 106 5.85 -3.61 -15.99
CA GLU A 106 5.85 -4.73 -16.96
C GLU A 106 6.82 -4.47 -18.11
N ASP A 107 6.78 -3.25 -18.67
CA ASP A 107 7.61 -2.86 -19.80
C ASP A 107 9.09 -2.86 -19.43
N ILE A 108 9.42 -2.41 -18.21
CA ILE A 108 10.78 -2.46 -17.64
C ILE A 108 11.27 -3.91 -17.54
N ALA A 109 10.45 -4.83 -16.99
CA ALA A 109 10.79 -6.25 -16.92
C ALA A 109 11.01 -6.87 -18.31
N ASN A 110 10.18 -6.49 -19.30
CA ASN A 110 10.37 -6.91 -20.68
C ASN A 110 11.66 -6.34 -21.31
N GLY A 111 12.02 -5.11 -20.96
CA GLY A 111 13.28 -4.46 -21.34
C GLY A 111 14.51 -5.23 -20.82
N VAL A 112 14.48 -5.76 -19.59
CA VAL A 112 15.57 -6.61 -19.07
C VAL A 112 15.73 -7.87 -19.92
N ASN A 113 14.63 -8.52 -20.31
CA ASN A 113 14.70 -9.68 -21.20
C ASN A 113 15.27 -9.32 -22.59
N GLU A 114 14.91 -8.15 -23.15
CA GLU A 114 15.49 -7.67 -24.41
C GLU A 114 16.99 -7.39 -24.27
N LEU A 115 17.40 -6.71 -23.20
CA LEU A 115 18.80 -6.46 -22.89
C LEU A 115 19.56 -7.78 -22.78
N ARG A 116 19.06 -8.74 -21.99
CA ARG A 116 19.64 -10.09 -21.86
C ARG A 116 19.75 -10.78 -23.22
N ASN A 117 18.73 -10.70 -24.06
CA ASN A 117 18.77 -11.29 -25.40
C ASN A 117 19.77 -10.58 -26.32
N ARG A 118 20.06 -9.29 -26.09
CA ARG A 118 21.02 -8.50 -26.86
C ARG A 118 22.47 -8.66 -26.38
N VAL A 119 22.73 -8.79 -25.08
CA VAL A 119 24.10 -8.77 -24.53
C VAL A 119 24.44 -9.89 -23.55
N GLY A 120 23.46 -10.66 -23.09
CA GLY A 120 23.65 -11.73 -22.10
C GLY A 120 24.21 -13.03 -22.68
N THR A 121 24.55 -13.96 -21.77
CA THR A 121 25.26 -15.23 -22.00
C THR A 121 24.43 -16.36 -22.62
N GLY A 122 23.11 -16.16 -22.75
CA GLY A 122 22.12 -17.23 -22.88
C GLY A 122 22.12 -18.13 -24.13
N HIS A 123 22.99 -17.90 -25.11
CA HIS A 123 22.98 -18.64 -26.38
C HIS A 123 24.37 -18.91 -26.96
N GLY A 124 25.46 -18.72 -26.21
CA GLY A 124 26.83 -18.97 -26.69
C GLY A 124 27.16 -18.15 -27.95
N ARG A 125 27.65 -16.92 -27.77
CA ARG A 125 27.87 -16.01 -28.90
C ARG A 125 29.22 -16.27 -29.57
N ALA A 126 29.24 -16.17 -30.90
CA ALA A 126 30.47 -16.25 -31.69
C ALA A 126 31.40 -15.04 -31.48
N LYS A 127 30.94 -13.97 -30.82
CA LYS A 127 31.72 -12.78 -30.48
C LYS A 127 31.42 -12.35 -29.03
N PRO A 128 32.41 -11.79 -28.31
CA PRO A 128 32.17 -11.18 -27.01
C PRO A 128 31.14 -10.05 -27.15
N THR A 129 30.14 -10.04 -26.27
CA THR A 129 29.25 -8.89 -26.10
C THR A 129 29.74 -8.06 -24.93
N ASN A 130 29.96 -6.77 -25.17
CA ASN A 130 30.32 -5.85 -24.10
C ASN A 130 29.06 -5.47 -23.33
N VAL A 131 29.00 -5.88 -22.06
CA VAL A 131 28.06 -5.35 -21.07
C VAL A 131 28.85 -4.34 -20.27
N ASP A 132 28.44 -3.08 -20.28
CA ASP A 132 29.03 -2.04 -19.44
C ASP A 132 28.36 -1.99 -18.05
N ASP A 133 28.93 -1.18 -17.16
CA ASP A 133 28.44 -1.03 -15.79
C ASP A 133 27.01 -0.49 -15.76
N GLU A 134 26.68 0.47 -16.62
CA GLU A 134 25.35 1.08 -16.69
C GLU A 134 24.29 0.04 -17.07
N MET A 135 24.57 -0.82 -18.06
CA MET A 135 23.68 -1.92 -18.45
C MET A 135 23.45 -2.91 -17.31
N ALA A 136 24.49 -3.24 -16.54
CA ALA A 136 24.39 -4.15 -15.40
C ALA A 136 23.58 -3.52 -14.26
N THR A 137 23.87 -2.26 -13.91
CA THR A 137 23.16 -1.51 -12.86
C THR A 137 21.68 -1.34 -13.19
N VAL A 138 21.34 -0.90 -14.40
CA VAL A 138 19.94 -0.72 -14.82
C VAL A 138 19.18 -2.05 -14.82
N ALA A 139 19.83 -3.17 -15.17
CA ALA A 139 19.21 -4.50 -15.10
C ALA A 139 18.87 -4.92 -13.67
N VAL A 140 19.76 -4.64 -12.70
CA VAL A 140 19.52 -4.88 -11.27
C VAL A 140 18.35 -4.04 -10.78
N ASP A 141 18.38 -2.73 -11.02
CA ASP A 141 17.34 -1.80 -10.55
C ASP A 141 15.96 -2.19 -11.10
N ALA A 142 15.91 -2.54 -12.40
CA ALA A 142 14.71 -3.01 -13.05
C ALA A 142 14.17 -4.32 -12.43
N ALA A 143 15.05 -5.29 -12.15
CA ALA A 143 14.66 -6.55 -11.52
C ALA A 143 14.14 -6.34 -10.10
N MET A 144 14.82 -5.51 -9.30
CA MET A 144 14.40 -5.23 -7.94
C MET A 144 13.08 -4.44 -7.90
N LEU A 145 12.88 -3.50 -8.81
CA LEU A 145 11.61 -2.77 -8.96
C LEU A 145 10.45 -3.73 -9.25
N TRP A 146 10.60 -4.60 -10.25
CA TRP A 146 9.59 -5.62 -10.59
C TRP A 146 9.28 -6.53 -9.40
N CYS A 147 10.32 -7.11 -8.79
CA CYS A 147 10.16 -8.11 -7.74
C CYS A 147 9.48 -7.53 -6.49
N ARG A 148 9.91 -6.33 -6.05
CA ARG A 148 9.30 -5.66 -4.90
C ARG A 148 7.84 -5.30 -5.15
N TRP A 149 7.54 -4.77 -6.33
CA TRP A 149 6.16 -4.45 -6.71
C TRP A 149 5.28 -5.71 -6.75
N ALA A 150 5.74 -6.76 -7.43
CA ALA A 150 5.00 -8.00 -7.61
C ALA A 150 4.74 -8.73 -6.29
N LEU A 151 5.75 -8.84 -5.42
CA LEU A 151 5.61 -9.51 -4.12
C LEU A 151 4.70 -8.76 -3.18
N ARG A 152 4.81 -7.42 -3.11
CA ARG A 152 3.87 -6.59 -2.32
C ARG A 152 2.43 -6.80 -2.78
N ARG A 153 2.21 -6.74 -4.09
CA ARG A 153 0.90 -6.94 -4.71
C ARG A 153 0.34 -8.34 -4.46
N LEU A 154 1.21 -9.35 -4.56
CA LEU A 154 0.85 -10.73 -4.26
C LEU A 154 0.47 -10.90 -2.78
N GLY A 155 1.15 -10.21 -1.86
CA GLY A 155 0.79 -10.19 -0.44
C GLY A 155 -0.64 -9.74 -0.21
N HIS A 156 -1.06 -8.65 -0.84
CA HIS A 156 -2.45 -8.21 -0.78
C HIS A 156 -3.41 -9.29 -1.31
N ILE A 157 -3.11 -9.92 -2.45
CA ILE A 157 -3.96 -10.98 -3.03
C ILE A 157 -4.08 -12.18 -2.08
N LEU A 158 -2.95 -12.67 -1.56
CA LEU A 158 -2.94 -13.85 -0.70
C LEU A 158 -3.58 -13.58 0.66
N ALA A 159 -3.54 -12.34 1.14
CA ALA A 159 -4.24 -11.90 2.34
C ALA A 159 -5.78 -12.00 2.23
N ASP A 160 -6.33 -12.37 1.06
CA ASP A 160 -7.75 -12.29 0.75
C ASP A 160 -8.25 -10.85 0.85
N TYR A 161 -7.62 -10.00 0.03
CA TYR A 161 -7.86 -8.56 -0.01
C TYR A 161 -9.36 -8.25 0.04
N PRO A 162 -9.83 -7.34 0.91
CA PRO A 162 -11.26 -7.05 1.16
C PRO A 162 -11.92 -6.21 0.05
N ALA A 163 -11.61 -6.55 -1.19
CA ALA A 163 -12.17 -6.11 -2.45
C ALA A 163 -13.65 -5.70 -2.39
N GLU A 164 -14.50 -6.65 -2.02
CA GLU A 164 -15.95 -6.48 -2.03
C GLU A 164 -16.41 -5.48 -0.98
N LEU A 165 -15.78 -5.51 0.21
CA LEU A 165 -16.03 -4.54 1.27
C LEU A 165 -15.65 -3.13 0.82
N LEU A 166 -14.43 -2.94 0.30
CA LEU A 166 -13.95 -1.61 -0.09
C LEU A 166 -14.82 -0.99 -1.20
N ASN A 167 -15.20 -1.78 -2.21
CA ASN A 167 -16.16 -1.35 -3.23
C ASN A 167 -17.53 -1.00 -2.64
N ALA A 168 -18.01 -1.80 -1.69
CA ALA A 168 -19.29 -1.56 -1.03
C ALA A 168 -19.26 -0.27 -0.19
N ILE A 169 -18.12 0.07 0.44
CA ILE A 169 -17.96 1.32 1.17
C ILE A 169 -18.06 2.50 0.20
N GLU A 170 -17.41 2.46 -0.96
CA GLU A 170 -17.35 3.59 -1.89
C GLU A 170 -18.67 3.84 -2.64
N THR A 171 -19.55 2.85 -2.72
CA THR A 171 -20.84 2.92 -3.42
C THR A 171 -22.03 3.01 -2.46
N PRO A 172 -23.22 3.43 -2.92
CA PRO A 172 -24.43 3.31 -2.11
C PRO A 172 -24.74 1.83 -1.84
N VAL A 173 -24.68 1.43 -0.57
CA VAL A 173 -24.93 0.05 -0.14
C VAL A 173 -25.86 0.03 1.08
N GLN A 174 -26.70 -1.00 1.17
CA GLN A 174 -27.53 -1.23 2.35
C GLN A 174 -26.66 -1.56 3.57
N GLN A 175 -27.00 -0.97 4.72
CA GLN A 175 -26.28 -1.17 5.98
C GLN A 175 -26.06 -2.65 6.31
N MET A 176 -27.09 -3.50 6.17
CA MET A 176 -26.99 -4.94 6.47
C MET A 176 -25.97 -5.65 5.58
N LYS A 177 -25.92 -5.32 4.28
CA LYS A 177 -24.92 -5.89 3.37
C LYS A 177 -23.52 -5.41 3.75
N LEU A 178 -23.36 -4.12 4.05
CA LEU A 178 -22.07 -3.56 4.47
C LEU A 178 -21.56 -4.17 5.77
N GLN A 179 -22.44 -4.37 6.76
CA GLN A 179 -22.11 -5.02 8.02
C GLN A 179 -21.67 -6.47 7.80
N ARG A 180 -22.37 -7.22 6.95
CA ARG A 180 -22.00 -8.61 6.62
C ARG A 180 -20.60 -8.66 6.01
N LEU A 181 -20.34 -7.84 4.99
CA LEU A 181 -19.04 -7.76 4.34
C LEU A 181 -17.94 -7.35 5.33
N PHE A 182 -18.20 -6.40 6.23
CA PHE A 182 -17.22 -5.98 7.23
C PHE A 182 -16.87 -7.12 8.20
N ASN A 183 -17.86 -7.91 8.62
CA ASN A 183 -17.63 -9.07 9.49
C ASN A 183 -16.85 -10.19 8.79
N GLU A 184 -17.14 -10.46 7.51
CA GLU A 184 -16.50 -11.49 6.69
C GLU A 184 -15.01 -11.21 6.44
N VAL A 185 -14.59 -9.94 6.48
CA VAL A 185 -13.19 -9.55 6.30
C VAL A 185 -12.29 -9.97 7.47
N HIS A 186 -12.87 -10.28 8.63
CA HIS A 186 -12.11 -10.67 9.83
C HIS A 186 -10.95 -9.70 10.11
N LEU A 187 -11.27 -8.43 10.37
CA LEU A 187 -10.35 -7.29 10.42
C LEU A 187 -8.95 -7.61 11.00
N LEU A 188 -8.87 -8.25 12.17
CA LEU A 188 -7.60 -8.51 12.86
C LEU A 188 -6.71 -9.55 12.17
N ASN A 189 -7.26 -10.35 11.27
CA ASN A 189 -6.53 -11.35 10.48
C ASN A 189 -5.96 -10.76 9.17
N GLN A 190 -6.26 -9.49 8.90
CA GLN A 190 -5.74 -8.77 7.73
C GLN A 190 -4.36 -8.17 8.04
N PRO A 191 -3.49 -7.95 7.05
CA PRO A 191 -2.26 -7.20 7.25
C PRO A 191 -2.53 -5.78 7.77
N GLU A 192 -1.60 -5.22 8.55
CA GLU A 192 -1.75 -3.92 9.21
C GLU A 192 -2.10 -2.76 8.25
N ASP A 193 -1.48 -2.72 7.08
CA ASP A 193 -1.75 -1.73 6.04
C ASP A 193 -3.15 -1.88 5.43
N ILE A 194 -3.66 -3.11 5.34
CA ILE A 194 -5.03 -3.40 4.91
C ILE A 194 -6.03 -2.95 5.96
N GLN A 195 -5.76 -3.23 7.24
CA GLN A 195 -6.59 -2.74 8.34
C GLN A 195 -6.69 -1.21 8.32
N HIS A 196 -5.57 -0.51 8.16
CA HIS A 196 -5.52 0.94 8.00
C HIS A 196 -6.35 1.41 6.81
N ARG A 197 -6.20 0.78 5.65
CA ARG A 197 -6.94 1.15 4.43
C ARG A 197 -8.45 0.96 4.55
N ILE A 198 -8.92 -0.11 5.20
CA ILE A 198 -10.34 -0.29 5.49
C ILE A 198 -10.84 0.86 6.36
N GLY A 199 -10.07 1.24 7.39
CA GLY A 199 -10.36 2.39 8.24
C GLY A 199 -10.49 3.69 7.44
N VAL A 200 -9.52 4.00 6.57
CA VAL A 200 -9.54 5.19 5.70
C VAL A 200 -10.79 5.22 4.83
N ALA A 201 -11.17 4.09 4.25
CA ALA A 201 -12.36 3.98 3.42
C ALA A 201 -13.64 4.32 4.21
N PHE A 202 -13.83 3.75 5.40
CA PHE A 202 -14.97 4.08 6.26
C PHE A 202 -14.98 5.54 6.69
N GLY A 203 -13.83 6.08 7.11
CA GLY A 203 -13.68 7.49 7.50
C GLY A 203 -14.09 8.44 6.39
N ARG A 204 -13.50 8.27 5.19
CA ARG A 204 -13.78 9.12 4.02
C ARG A 204 -15.23 9.06 3.60
N ARG A 205 -15.82 7.85 3.65
CA ARG A 205 -17.19 7.65 3.26
C ARG A 205 -18.17 8.29 4.24
N ALA A 206 -17.93 8.13 5.54
CA ALA A 206 -18.74 8.78 6.57
C ALA A 206 -18.64 10.31 6.48
N ALA A 207 -17.43 10.85 6.31
CA ALA A 207 -17.20 12.29 6.12
C ALA A 207 -17.92 12.84 4.86
N GLY A 208 -18.11 12.00 3.85
CA GLY A 208 -18.88 12.32 2.64
C GLY A 208 -20.41 12.35 2.81
N GLY A 209 -20.94 12.19 4.02
CA GLY A 209 -22.38 12.26 4.31
C GLY A 209 -23.12 10.93 4.24
N PHE A 210 -22.41 9.80 4.21
CA PHE A 210 -23.04 8.47 4.12
C PHE A 210 -23.14 7.81 5.50
N GLY A 211 -24.33 7.89 6.11
CA GLY A 211 -24.58 7.39 7.47
C GLY A 211 -24.27 5.91 7.68
N ASN A 212 -24.47 5.05 6.68
CA ASN A 212 -24.20 3.61 6.81
C ASN A 212 -22.72 3.30 7.12
N ALA A 213 -21.79 4.08 6.54
CA ALA A 213 -20.37 3.91 6.82
C ALA A 213 -20.04 4.31 8.27
N LYS A 214 -20.68 5.36 8.80
CA LYS A 214 -20.56 5.73 10.21
C LYS A 214 -21.09 4.62 11.12
N ILE A 215 -22.29 4.13 10.84
CA ILE A 215 -22.97 3.12 11.67
C ILE A 215 -22.17 1.81 11.74
N VAL A 216 -21.62 1.36 10.61
CA VAL A 216 -20.90 0.08 10.52
C VAL A 216 -19.44 0.22 10.96
N GLY A 217 -18.74 1.25 10.49
CA GLY A 217 -17.28 1.34 10.61
C GLY A 217 -16.77 2.28 11.71
N ILE A 218 -17.58 3.22 12.20
CA ILE A 218 -17.13 4.28 13.13
C ILE A 218 -17.78 4.15 14.50
N ASP A 219 -19.10 4.00 14.56
CA ASP A 219 -19.83 3.93 15.83
C ASP A 219 -19.37 2.75 16.73
N PRO A 220 -19.05 1.55 16.20
CA PRO A 220 -18.53 0.46 17.03
C PRO A 220 -17.13 0.74 17.57
N VAL A 221 -16.21 1.21 16.71
CA VAL A 221 -14.81 1.48 17.11
C VAL A 221 -14.71 2.65 18.10
N ARG A 222 -15.59 3.65 17.98
CA ARG A 222 -15.72 4.75 18.94
C ARG A 222 -16.11 4.26 20.33
N LYS A 223 -16.94 3.22 20.42
CA LYS A 223 -17.50 2.71 21.68
C LYS A 223 -16.64 1.63 22.34
N SER A 224 -15.57 1.20 21.68
CA SER A 224 -14.67 0.16 22.17
C SER A 224 -13.30 0.75 22.45
N ASP A 225 -12.74 0.47 23.63
CA ASP A 225 -11.34 0.75 23.97
C ASP A 225 -10.42 -0.44 23.65
N SER A 226 -10.97 -1.54 23.13
CA SER A 226 -10.22 -2.76 22.88
C SER A 226 -9.46 -2.68 21.55
N ILE A 227 -8.13 -2.69 21.64
CA ILE A 227 -7.24 -2.82 20.46
C ILE A 227 -7.25 -4.24 19.88
N SER A 228 -7.75 -5.23 20.63
CA SER A 228 -7.94 -6.61 20.17
C SER A 228 -9.32 -6.85 19.57
N GLU A 229 -10.15 -5.81 19.44
CA GLU A 229 -11.41 -5.83 18.69
C GLU A 229 -11.27 -4.95 17.43
N PHE A 230 -10.78 -3.73 17.63
CA PHE A 230 -10.42 -2.79 16.56
C PHE A 230 -8.99 -2.34 16.74
N SER A 231 -8.12 -2.78 15.83
CA SER A 231 -6.68 -2.53 15.91
C SER A 231 -6.32 -1.04 15.89
N ALA A 232 -5.10 -0.73 16.35
CA ALA A 232 -4.54 0.61 16.24
C ALA A 232 -4.50 1.10 14.79
N GLN A 233 -4.15 0.23 13.83
CA GLN A 233 -4.06 0.61 12.42
C GLN A 233 -5.42 0.95 11.82
N TYR A 234 -6.45 0.16 12.11
CA TYR A 234 -7.81 0.49 11.69
C TYR A 234 -8.28 1.84 12.24
N ARG A 235 -8.04 2.10 13.53
CA ARG A 235 -8.38 3.37 14.20
C ARG A 235 -7.68 4.57 13.56
N LEU A 236 -6.37 4.46 13.34
CA LEU A 236 -5.57 5.50 12.68
C LEU A 236 -6.07 5.76 11.25
N GLY A 237 -6.44 4.70 10.53
CA GLY A 237 -7.04 4.81 9.22
C GLY A 237 -8.38 5.55 9.24
N VAL A 238 -9.28 5.23 10.17
CA VAL A 238 -10.57 5.94 10.30
C VAL A 238 -10.32 7.44 10.54
N VAL A 239 -9.41 7.78 11.44
CA VAL A 239 -9.06 9.18 11.74
C VAL A 239 -8.50 9.89 10.52
N GLU A 240 -7.55 9.27 9.80
CA GLU A 240 -7.03 9.82 8.55
C GLU A 240 -8.15 10.07 7.54
N GLY A 241 -9.06 9.10 7.34
CA GLY A 241 -10.15 9.23 6.39
C GLY A 241 -11.21 10.28 6.78
N LEU A 242 -11.38 10.53 8.08
CA LEU A 242 -12.24 11.62 8.57
C LEU A 242 -11.60 13.00 8.32
N ILE A 243 -10.27 13.09 8.37
CA ILE A 243 -9.54 14.35 8.20
C ILE A 243 -9.31 14.68 6.73
N PHE A 244 -8.86 13.71 5.94
CA PHE A 244 -8.44 13.92 4.57
C PHE A 244 -9.27 13.13 3.58
N ASP A 245 -9.65 13.80 2.50
CA ASP A 245 -10.25 13.12 1.39
C ASP A 245 -9.25 12.44 0.43
N ALA A 246 -9.76 11.83 -0.64
CA ALA A 246 -8.94 11.13 -1.62
C ALA A 246 -8.00 12.06 -2.41
N SER A 247 -8.26 13.37 -2.44
CA SER A 247 -7.38 14.36 -3.07
C SER A 247 -6.30 14.89 -2.10
N GLY A 248 -6.36 14.53 -0.82
CA GLY A 248 -5.50 15.08 0.22
C GLY A 248 -6.00 16.41 0.80
N SER A 249 -7.21 16.86 0.43
CA SER A 249 -7.82 18.05 1.02
C SER A 249 -8.38 17.75 2.40
N ILE A 250 -8.32 18.74 3.31
CA ILE A 250 -8.87 18.61 4.66
C ILE A 250 -10.39 18.75 4.58
N CYS A 251 -11.11 17.73 5.03
CA CYS A 251 -12.57 17.66 4.99
C CYS A 251 -13.22 17.36 6.36
N LEU A 252 -12.46 17.45 7.45
CA LEU A 252 -12.99 17.21 8.79
C LEU A 252 -14.12 18.20 9.10
N SER A 253 -15.28 17.68 9.47
CA SER A 253 -16.39 18.49 9.96
C SER A 253 -16.52 18.41 11.47
N LYS A 254 -17.12 19.42 12.09
CA LYS A 254 -17.36 19.48 13.54
C LYS A 254 -18.09 18.25 14.10
N TYR A 255 -18.91 17.59 13.28
CA TYR A 255 -19.65 16.39 13.66
C TYR A 255 -18.76 15.18 13.97
N PHE A 256 -17.55 15.13 13.40
CA PHE A 256 -16.61 14.03 13.58
C PHE A 256 -15.45 14.35 14.51
N VAL A 257 -15.38 15.59 15.03
CA VAL A 257 -14.32 16.03 15.94
C VAL A 257 -14.27 15.18 17.21
N GLU A 258 -15.44 14.87 17.79
CA GLU A 258 -15.50 13.96 18.93
C GLU A 258 -15.10 12.53 18.53
N ASP A 259 -15.55 12.05 17.38
CA ASP A 259 -15.22 10.70 16.89
C ASP A 259 -13.69 10.53 16.75
N VAL A 260 -12.97 11.53 16.23
CA VAL A 260 -11.50 11.52 16.14
C VAL A 260 -10.85 11.29 17.50
N VAL A 261 -11.26 12.06 18.52
CA VAL A 261 -10.68 11.97 19.87
C VAL A 261 -11.00 10.63 20.53
N GLU A 262 -12.24 10.16 20.45
CA GLU A 262 -12.62 8.88 21.06
C GLU A 262 -11.90 7.69 20.40
N ILE A 263 -11.72 7.73 19.08
CA ILE A 263 -11.09 6.63 18.33
C ILE A 263 -9.59 6.49 18.62
N VAL A 264 -8.88 7.60 18.89
CA VAL A 264 -7.43 7.58 19.18
C VAL A 264 -7.09 7.24 20.62
N LYS A 265 -8.02 7.38 21.58
CA LYS A 265 -7.78 7.11 23.01
C LYS A 265 -7.03 5.79 23.30
N PRO A 266 -7.43 4.64 22.72
CA PRO A 266 -6.75 3.38 23.00
C PRO A 266 -5.51 3.12 22.13
N VAL A 267 -5.13 4.05 21.24
CA VAL A 267 -3.99 3.88 20.34
C VAL A 267 -2.68 4.10 21.11
N PRO A 268 -1.69 3.17 21.02
CA PRO A 268 -0.39 3.39 21.63
C PRO A 268 0.29 4.67 21.13
N ASN A 269 0.81 5.48 22.06
CA ASN A 269 1.38 6.80 21.73
C ASN A 269 2.46 6.77 20.64
N GLY A 270 3.30 5.73 20.60
CA GLY A 270 4.33 5.59 19.56
C GLY A 270 3.75 5.46 18.15
N LEU A 271 2.64 4.72 18.01
CA LEU A 271 1.93 4.58 16.74
C LEU A 271 1.18 5.84 16.37
N LEU A 272 0.54 6.50 17.34
CA LEU A 272 -0.11 7.80 17.10
C LEU A 272 0.90 8.84 16.60
N LYS A 273 2.05 8.97 17.28
CA LYS A 273 3.12 9.89 16.87
C LYS A 273 3.57 9.64 15.43
N ALA A 274 3.87 8.39 15.08
CA ALA A 274 4.27 8.04 13.71
C ALA A 274 3.17 8.34 12.67
N SER A 275 1.89 8.22 13.06
CA SER A 275 0.78 8.60 12.21
C SER A 275 0.66 10.11 12.05
N VAL A 276 0.77 10.88 13.14
CA VAL A 276 0.76 12.34 13.11
C VAL A 276 1.89 12.88 12.24
N ASP A 277 3.11 12.36 12.38
CA ASP A 277 4.25 12.77 11.55
C ASP A 277 3.96 12.60 10.04
N ARG A 278 3.23 11.54 9.63
CA ARG A 278 2.78 11.36 8.24
C ARG A 278 1.67 12.34 7.85
N LEU A 279 0.67 12.53 8.72
CA LEU A 279 -0.47 13.41 8.44
C LEU A 279 -0.05 14.88 8.37
N GLU A 280 0.93 15.32 9.16
CA GLU A 280 1.52 16.66 9.06
C GLU A 280 2.17 16.88 7.69
N ALA A 281 2.88 15.88 7.16
CA ALA A 281 3.50 15.96 5.84
C ALA A 281 2.44 16.16 4.73
N THR A 282 1.29 15.50 4.85
CA THR A 282 0.13 15.71 3.96
C THR A 282 -0.50 17.09 4.17
N ALA A 283 -0.72 17.49 5.43
CA ALA A 283 -1.38 18.75 5.78
C ALA A 283 -0.62 19.98 5.23
N ARG A 284 0.71 19.97 5.21
CA ARG A 284 1.54 21.09 4.73
C ARG A 284 1.20 21.58 3.32
N PHE A 285 0.68 20.70 2.47
CA PHE A 285 0.33 21.02 1.09
C PHE A 285 -1.17 20.91 0.82
N ALA A 286 -1.97 20.65 1.87
CA ALA A 286 -3.40 20.48 1.76
C ALA A 286 -4.12 21.83 1.71
N THR A 287 -5.33 21.81 1.17
CA THR A 287 -6.29 22.90 1.28
C THR A 287 -7.53 22.42 2.01
N TRP A 288 -8.24 23.32 2.67
CA TRP A 288 -9.57 23.01 3.20
C TRP A 288 -10.56 22.80 2.05
N ALA A 289 -11.29 21.69 2.08
CA ALA A 289 -12.35 21.45 1.13
C ALA A 289 -13.50 22.45 1.38
N ALA A 290 -14.11 22.97 0.31
CA ALA A 290 -15.24 23.89 0.40
C ALA A 290 -16.50 23.28 1.08
N GLY A 291 -16.50 21.96 1.32
CA GLY A 291 -17.58 21.19 1.93
C GLY A 291 -17.77 19.85 1.23
N ARG A 292 -18.48 18.91 1.88
CA ARG A 292 -18.92 17.63 1.28
C ARG A 292 -20.42 17.45 1.50
N GLY A 293 -21.17 17.34 0.40
CA GLY A 293 -22.63 17.20 0.45
C GLY A 293 -23.30 18.41 1.10
N SER A 294 -24.11 18.19 2.14
CA SER A 294 -24.78 19.26 2.89
C SER A 294 -23.93 19.87 4.02
N ASN A 295 -22.71 19.38 4.26
CA ASN A 295 -21.85 19.85 5.34
C ASN A 295 -20.88 20.92 4.82
N THR A 296 -21.10 22.17 5.22
CA THR A 296 -20.12 23.24 5.14
C THR A 296 -19.02 23.00 6.18
N VAL A 297 -17.76 23.10 5.77
CA VAL A 297 -16.62 23.01 6.67
C VAL A 297 -16.19 24.42 7.03
N ASP A 298 -16.29 24.77 8.31
CA ASP A 298 -15.69 25.99 8.87
C ASP A 298 -14.40 25.58 9.59
N PRO A 299 -13.22 25.87 9.01
CA PRO A 299 -11.94 25.51 9.60
C PRO A 299 -11.78 25.97 11.05
N ALA A 300 -12.14 27.23 11.32
CA ALA A 300 -11.95 27.83 12.63
C ALA A 300 -12.84 27.16 13.69
N GLU A 301 -14.09 26.83 13.32
CA GLU A 301 -15.00 26.07 14.19
C GLU A 301 -14.46 24.67 14.47
N VAL A 302 -13.91 23.99 13.46
CA VAL A 302 -13.34 22.64 13.58
C VAL A 302 -12.10 22.64 14.47
N VAL A 303 -11.17 23.57 14.25
CA VAL A 303 -9.94 23.72 15.05
C VAL A 303 -10.28 24.03 16.51
N ALA A 304 -11.19 24.98 16.76
CA ALA A 304 -11.63 25.32 18.11
C ALA A 304 -12.27 24.11 18.81
N SER A 305 -13.11 23.37 18.10
CA SER A 305 -13.75 22.17 18.62
C SER A 305 -12.72 21.09 18.95
N LEU A 306 -11.76 20.83 18.06
CA LEU A 306 -10.69 19.85 18.26
C LEU A 306 -9.85 20.16 19.50
N ARG A 307 -9.45 21.43 19.68
CA ARG A 307 -8.71 21.88 20.88
C ARG A 307 -9.52 21.68 22.15
N HIS A 308 -10.82 21.95 22.10
CA HIS A 308 -11.70 21.73 23.25
C HIS A 308 -11.79 20.24 23.61
N VAL A 309 -12.06 19.37 22.65
CA VAL A 309 -12.26 17.94 22.93
C VAL A 309 -10.97 17.17 23.22
N SER A 310 -9.82 17.60 22.68
CA SER A 310 -8.51 16.97 22.91
C SER A 310 -8.04 17.11 24.36
N GLY A 311 -8.59 18.07 25.11
CA GLY A 311 -8.35 18.21 26.55
C GLY A 311 -8.77 16.99 27.38
N ARG A 312 -9.55 16.06 26.81
CA ARG A 312 -9.95 14.78 27.42
C ARG A 312 -8.95 13.64 27.22
N LEU A 313 -7.94 13.82 26.37
CA LEU A 313 -6.87 12.84 26.16
C LEU A 313 -5.84 12.91 27.27
N ASP A 314 -5.10 11.83 27.49
CA ASP A 314 -3.91 11.91 28.35
C ASP A 314 -2.87 12.86 27.75
N PRO A 315 -1.97 13.43 28.56
CA PRO A 315 -1.06 14.47 28.10
C PRO A 315 -0.17 14.08 26.90
N LYS A 316 0.19 12.81 26.75
CA LYS A 316 1.06 12.37 25.64
C LYS A 316 0.28 12.32 24.34
N LEU A 317 -0.88 11.67 24.34
CA LEU A 317 -1.74 11.63 23.14
C LEU A 317 -2.24 13.03 22.77
N ARG A 318 -2.58 13.86 23.77
CA ARG A 318 -2.98 15.25 23.58
C ARG A 318 -1.90 16.05 22.83
N ALA A 319 -0.64 15.91 23.22
CA ALA A 319 0.45 16.64 22.57
C ALA A 319 0.58 16.30 21.07
N GLU A 320 0.42 15.03 20.70
CA GLU A 320 0.46 14.63 19.28
C GLU A 320 -0.79 15.10 18.51
N ILE A 321 -1.97 15.14 19.14
CA ILE A 321 -3.16 15.71 18.50
C ILE A 321 -3.05 17.23 18.36
N GLU A 322 -2.50 17.95 19.34
CA GLU A 322 -2.28 19.41 19.24
C GLU A 322 -1.31 19.75 18.11
N ARG A 323 -0.25 18.96 17.92
CA ARG A 323 0.66 19.07 16.76
C ARG A 323 -0.07 18.96 15.41
N LEU A 324 -0.98 17.99 15.29
CA LEU A 324 -1.79 17.83 14.09
C LEU A 324 -2.76 19.01 13.89
N ILE A 325 -3.39 19.48 14.98
CA ILE A 325 -4.28 20.65 14.97
C ILE A 325 -3.54 21.88 14.44
N ASP A 326 -2.33 22.16 14.95
CA ASP A 326 -1.57 23.33 14.55
C ASP A 326 -1.20 23.25 13.05
N SER A 327 -0.86 22.05 12.56
CA SER A 327 -0.56 21.82 11.14
C SER A 327 -1.74 22.09 10.20
N VAL A 328 -2.98 21.81 10.63
CA VAL A 328 -4.18 22.13 9.82
C VAL A 328 -4.69 23.57 10.01
N SER A 329 -4.33 24.21 11.14
CA SER A 329 -4.72 25.60 11.46
C SER A 329 -3.94 26.63 10.65
N HIS A 330 -2.65 26.36 10.33
CA HIS A 330 -1.80 27.29 9.57
C HIS A 330 -2.34 27.59 8.16
N LEU A 331 -3.24 26.76 7.64
CA LEU A 331 -3.87 26.91 6.33
C LEU A 331 -5.04 27.91 6.32
N GLU A 332 -5.49 28.39 7.48
CA GLU A 332 -6.53 29.42 7.59
C GLU A 332 -6.03 30.83 7.22
N GLN A 333 -4.70 31.02 7.12
CA GLN A 333 -4.07 32.33 7.00
C GLN A 333 -3.57 32.68 5.58
N VAL A 334 -3.89 31.86 4.56
CA VAL A 334 -3.50 32.07 3.15
C VAL A 334 -4.74 32.25 2.28
#